data_AF-A0A7Y9X7W2-F1
#
_entry.id   AF-A0A7Y9X7W2-F1
#
_cell.length_a   1.000
_cell.length_b   1.000
_cell.length_c   1.000
_cell.angle_alpha   90.00
_cell.angle_beta   90.00
_cell.angle_gamma   90.00
#
_symmetry.space_group_name_H-M   'P 1'
#
loop_
_entity.id
_entity.type
_entity.pdbx_description
1 polymer ?
#
loop_
_entity_poly.entity_id
_entity_poly.type
_entity_poly.pdbx_seq_one_letter_code
_entity_poly.pdbx_strand_id
1 'polypeptide(L)'
;MSQPPANPYGPPHDSPTPPQQPGQPGQPQQPGGWPPPQQQGFPPAQPGQPYGDPSLLGPPQPAKKSKVGKIVLIVLAVVLVLCVGGAVITWLAVKGPVGDVVDASKTRLVAPATLAGRPKVTDAELQAAADQLVREMKSSVQNETSTVGAFYGDPTKQDLVMIAGASGLMSDPKKEMDTAISKLSSELTVTNLVAVDPGPLGGEASCGDGKAESVPLGVCVWADKGSLGMVVMYFKSAEQAKAEFVTIRGQVEQRS
;
A
#
# COMPACT_ATOMS: atom_id res chain seq x y z
N MET A 1 -66.64 4.44 28.43
CA MET A 1 -66.34 3.01 28.69
C MET A 1 -64.85 2.84 28.47
N SER A 2 -64.13 2.61 29.56
CA SER A 2 -62.66 2.49 29.60
C SER A 2 -62.31 1.01 29.73
N GLN A 3 -61.37 0.52 28.90
CA GLN A 3 -60.74 -0.79 29.05
C GLN A 3 -59.22 -0.66 28.76
N PRO A 4 -58.39 -1.52 29.37
CA PRO A 4 -57.11 -1.12 29.98
C PRO A 4 -55.87 -1.46 29.14
N PRO A 5 -54.68 -0.92 29.52
CA PRO A 5 -53.41 -1.20 28.85
C PRO A 5 -52.87 -2.58 29.23
N ALA A 6 -52.41 -3.35 28.24
CA ALA A 6 -51.70 -4.60 28.46
C ALA A 6 -50.22 -4.32 28.77
N ASN A 7 -49.77 -4.78 29.94
CA ASN A 7 -48.43 -4.56 30.48
C ASN A 7 -47.41 -5.59 29.92
N PRO A 8 -46.10 -5.29 29.97
CA PRO A 8 -45.08 -5.88 29.11
C PRO A 8 -44.09 -6.76 29.89
N TYR A 9 -44.31 -8.06 30.09
CA TYR A 9 -43.24 -8.97 30.53
C TYR A 9 -43.57 -10.41 30.12
N GLY A 10 -42.83 -10.94 29.14
CA GLY A 10 -42.77 -12.36 28.80
C GLY A 10 -41.45 -12.98 29.30
N PRO A 11 -41.43 -14.27 29.65
CA PRO A 11 -40.30 -14.94 30.30
C PRO A 11 -39.09 -15.12 29.36
N PRO A 12 -37.85 -15.13 29.88
CA PRO A 12 -36.65 -15.33 29.09
C PRO A 12 -36.48 -16.81 28.73
N HIS A 13 -36.42 -17.11 27.44
CA HIS A 13 -36.10 -18.44 26.94
C HIS A 13 -34.78 -18.44 26.16
N ASP A 14 -33.98 -19.46 26.50
CA ASP A 14 -32.93 -20.11 25.73
C ASP A 14 -31.59 -19.37 25.54
N SER A 15 -30.74 -19.55 26.55
CA SER A 15 -29.28 -19.44 26.43
C SER A 15 -28.76 -20.49 25.42
N PRO A 16 -27.90 -20.11 24.45
CA PRO A 16 -27.28 -21.08 23.56
C PRO A 16 -26.30 -21.98 24.31
N THR A 17 -26.41 -23.28 24.07
CA THR A 17 -25.45 -24.31 24.46
C THR A 17 -24.08 -24.02 23.84
N PRO A 18 -22.97 -24.08 24.61
CA PRO A 18 -21.64 -23.92 24.06
C PRO A 18 -21.25 -25.13 23.19
N PRO A 19 -20.62 -24.93 22.03
CA PRO A 19 -20.17 -26.03 21.19
C PRO A 19 -19.02 -26.80 21.87
N GLN A 20 -19.15 -28.13 21.92
CA GLN A 20 -18.09 -29.04 22.33
C GLN A 20 -16.94 -29.00 21.32
N GLN A 21 -15.72 -28.73 21.78
CA GLN A 21 -14.50 -28.85 20.97
C GLN A 21 -14.17 -30.34 20.75
N PRO A 22 -13.95 -30.78 19.50
CA PRO A 22 -13.35 -32.07 19.21
C PRO A 22 -11.90 -32.13 19.71
N GLY A 23 -11.55 -33.25 20.35
CA GLY A 23 -10.29 -33.48 21.04
C GLY A 23 -9.05 -33.38 20.15
N GLN A 24 -7.95 -32.96 20.77
CA GLN A 24 -6.62 -32.90 20.17
C GLN A 24 -6.09 -34.32 19.85
N PRO A 25 -5.61 -34.59 18.63
CA PRO A 25 -4.81 -35.77 18.35
C PRO A 25 -3.45 -35.67 19.05
N GLY A 26 -3.06 -36.76 19.71
CA GLY A 26 -1.89 -36.87 20.58
C GLY A 26 -0.54 -36.60 19.90
N GLN A 27 0.40 -36.09 20.71
CA GLN A 27 1.80 -35.91 20.33
C GLN A 27 2.51 -37.27 20.21
N PRO A 28 3.26 -37.52 19.12
CA PRO A 28 4.25 -38.59 19.09
C PRO A 28 5.49 -38.19 19.90
N GLN A 29 5.88 -39.04 20.85
CA GLN A 29 7.18 -38.98 21.52
C GLN A 29 8.31 -39.17 20.49
N GLN A 30 9.25 -38.21 20.42
CA GLN A 30 10.50 -38.39 19.68
C GLN A 30 11.62 -38.91 20.60
N PRO A 31 12.29 -40.00 20.23
CA PRO A 31 13.47 -40.51 20.91
C PRO A 31 14.75 -39.86 20.36
N GLY A 32 15.72 -39.59 21.22
CA GLY A 32 17.11 -39.41 20.80
C GLY A 32 17.68 -38.03 21.11
N GLY A 33 18.37 -37.95 22.25
CA GLY A 33 19.25 -36.83 22.58
C GLY A 33 20.47 -36.78 21.66
N TRP A 34 20.84 -35.58 21.25
CA TRP A 34 22.09 -35.29 20.57
C TRP A 34 23.20 -35.03 21.61
N PRO A 35 24.40 -35.63 21.45
CA PRO A 35 25.51 -35.38 22.36
C PRO A 35 26.12 -33.97 22.17
N PRO A 36 26.72 -33.38 23.22
CA PRO A 36 27.27 -32.03 23.16
C PRO A 36 28.54 -31.95 22.30
N PRO A 37 28.81 -30.80 21.65
CA PRO A 37 30.01 -30.61 20.84
C PRO A 37 31.28 -30.60 21.72
N GLN A 38 32.26 -31.42 21.34
CA GLN A 38 33.58 -31.48 21.96
C GLN A 38 34.36 -30.18 21.69
N GLN A 39 34.83 -29.56 22.78
CA GLN A 39 35.80 -28.47 22.72
C GLN A 39 37.14 -29.01 22.20
N GLN A 40 37.64 -28.40 21.13
CA GLN A 40 38.98 -28.65 20.61
C GLN A 40 40.02 -28.11 21.61
N GLY A 41 40.74 -29.04 22.24
CA GLY A 41 41.83 -28.76 23.15
C GLY A 41 43.05 -28.16 22.45
N PHE A 42 43.70 -27.23 23.14
CA PHE A 42 45.01 -26.68 22.82
C PHE A 42 46.09 -27.77 22.82
N PRO A 43 47.10 -27.70 21.93
CA PRO A 43 48.21 -28.64 21.93
C PRO A 43 49.13 -28.44 23.16
N PRO A 44 49.66 -29.52 23.76
CA PRO A 44 50.59 -29.44 24.88
C PRO A 44 51.97 -28.92 24.44
N ALA A 45 52.60 -28.15 25.32
CA ALA A 45 53.97 -27.66 25.18
C ALA A 45 54.97 -28.82 25.23
N GLN A 46 55.85 -28.90 24.22
CA GLN A 46 57.00 -29.81 24.23
C GLN A 46 58.16 -29.22 25.04
N PRO A 47 58.79 -29.98 25.95
CA PRO A 47 59.96 -29.55 26.69
C PRO A 47 61.26 -29.82 25.92
N GLY A 48 62.17 -28.85 25.95
CA GLY A 48 63.62 -29.06 25.91
C GLY A 48 64.23 -29.38 24.55
N GLN A 49 64.98 -28.44 23.99
CA GLN A 49 66.09 -28.75 23.09
C GLN A 49 67.36 -28.02 23.56
N PRO A 50 68.54 -28.68 23.50
CA PRO A 50 69.75 -28.23 24.17
C PRO A 50 70.51 -27.18 23.35
N TYR A 51 71.28 -26.38 24.09
CA TYR A 51 72.09 -25.27 23.61
C TYR A 51 73.42 -25.75 23.01
N GLY A 52 73.78 -25.27 21.81
CA GLY A 52 75.17 -25.10 21.36
C GLY A 52 75.58 -25.74 20.03
N ASP A 53 75.81 -24.90 18.99
CA ASP A 53 76.97 -24.98 18.08
C ASP A 53 77.14 -23.61 17.35
N PRO A 54 78.26 -22.87 17.52
CA PRO A 54 78.44 -21.54 16.91
C PRO A 54 79.05 -21.52 15.49
N SER A 55 79.06 -22.61 14.72
CA SER A 55 79.97 -22.72 13.56
C SER A 55 79.37 -22.95 12.16
N LEU A 56 78.17 -22.44 11.82
CA LEU A 56 77.66 -22.53 10.43
C LEU A 56 76.97 -21.24 9.92
N LEU A 57 77.78 -20.26 9.50
CA LEU A 57 77.32 -19.11 8.71
C LEU A 57 77.27 -19.47 7.21
N GLY A 58 76.08 -19.80 6.71
CA GLY A 58 75.79 -19.94 5.28
C GLY A 58 75.49 -18.58 4.60
N PRO A 59 75.72 -18.43 3.28
CA PRO A 59 75.57 -17.17 2.57
C PRO A 59 74.10 -16.69 2.49
N PRO A 60 73.85 -15.37 2.34
CA PRO A 60 72.51 -14.80 2.40
C PRO A 60 71.64 -15.28 1.22
N GLN A 61 70.46 -15.79 1.53
CA GLN A 61 69.44 -16.10 0.52
C GLN A 61 68.83 -14.81 -0.05
N PRO A 62 68.56 -14.74 -1.37
CA PRO A 62 67.92 -13.58 -1.97
C PRO A 62 66.48 -13.42 -1.47
N ALA A 63 66.10 -12.18 -1.15
CA ALA A 63 64.77 -11.85 -0.67
C ALA A 63 63.67 -12.29 -1.65
N LYS A 64 62.78 -13.18 -1.21
CA LYS A 64 61.58 -13.54 -1.96
C LYS A 64 60.70 -12.29 -2.12
N LYS A 65 60.51 -11.83 -3.36
CA LYS A 65 59.49 -10.81 -3.69
C LYS A 65 58.13 -11.32 -3.23
N SER A 66 57.56 -10.65 -2.24
CA SER A 66 56.28 -11.04 -1.67
C SER A 66 55.15 -10.76 -2.66
N LYS A 67 54.31 -11.75 -2.92
CA LYS A 67 53.03 -11.58 -3.63
C LYS A 67 51.95 -10.96 -2.71
N VAL A 68 52.31 -10.58 -1.48
CA VAL A 68 51.41 -10.04 -0.46
C VAL A 68 50.79 -8.72 -0.93
N GLY A 69 51.54 -7.88 -1.65
CA GLY A 69 50.99 -6.64 -2.22
C GLY A 69 49.86 -6.87 -3.23
N LYS A 70 49.92 -7.95 -4.03
CA LYS A 70 48.84 -8.31 -4.97
C LYS A 70 47.63 -8.91 -4.25
N ILE A 71 47.84 -9.70 -3.20
CA ILE A 71 46.74 -10.29 -2.42
C ILE A 71 46.01 -9.19 -1.63
N VAL A 72 46.74 -8.25 -1.01
CA VAL A 72 46.15 -7.11 -0.31
C VAL A 72 45.37 -6.21 -1.28
N LEU A 73 45.87 -5.95 -2.49
CA LEU A 73 45.14 -5.21 -3.51
C LEU A 73 43.87 -5.92 -3.99
N ILE A 74 43.91 -7.24 -4.17
CA ILE A 74 42.72 -8.02 -4.58
C ILE A 74 41.70 -8.03 -3.45
N VAL A 75 42.11 -8.24 -2.20
CA VAL A 75 41.21 -8.19 -1.04
C VAL A 75 40.60 -6.79 -0.88
N LEU A 76 41.39 -5.73 -1.04
CA LEU A 76 40.89 -4.35 -0.95
C LEU A 76 39.95 -4.00 -2.11
N ALA A 77 40.22 -4.50 -3.32
CA ALA A 77 39.33 -4.35 -4.47
C ALA A 77 38.02 -5.14 -4.29
N VAL A 78 38.08 -6.37 -3.77
CA VAL A 78 36.89 -7.19 -3.47
C VAL A 78 36.06 -6.56 -2.34
N VAL A 79 36.71 -6.03 -1.29
CA VAL A 79 36.04 -5.29 -0.21
C VAL A 79 35.43 -3.99 -0.72
N LEU A 80 36.11 -3.22 -1.57
CA LEU A 80 35.53 -2.03 -2.21
C LEU A 80 34.35 -2.39 -3.13
N VAL A 81 34.44 -3.46 -3.92
CA VAL A 81 33.34 -3.91 -4.78
C VAL A 81 32.17 -4.45 -3.96
N LEU A 82 32.40 -5.10 -2.82
CA LEU A 82 31.34 -5.55 -1.90
C LEU A 82 30.72 -4.41 -1.10
N CYS A 83 31.51 -3.45 -0.63
CA CYS A 83 31.04 -2.29 0.13
C CYS A 83 30.35 -1.25 -0.79
N VAL A 84 30.87 -1.01 -1.99
CA VAL A 84 30.27 -0.08 -2.96
C VAL A 84 29.17 -0.76 -3.77
N GLY A 85 29.36 -2.02 -4.19
CA GLY A 85 28.32 -2.80 -4.89
C GLY A 85 27.15 -3.15 -3.99
N GLY A 86 27.40 -3.49 -2.72
CA GLY A 86 26.36 -3.69 -1.72
C GLY A 86 25.61 -2.41 -1.38
N ALA A 87 26.31 -1.27 -1.26
CA ALA A 87 25.68 0.03 -1.03
C ALA A 87 24.89 0.55 -2.24
N VAL A 88 25.36 0.34 -3.47
CA VAL A 88 24.65 0.78 -4.69
C VAL A 88 23.43 -0.10 -4.97
N ILE A 89 23.53 -1.42 -4.76
CA ILE A 89 22.39 -2.33 -4.94
C ILE A 89 21.34 -2.10 -3.85
N THR A 90 21.72 -1.90 -2.59
CA THR A 90 20.76 -1.55 -1.53
C THR A 90 20.21 -0.13 -1.70
N TRP A 91 21.01 0.85 -2.12
CA TRP A 91 20.52 2.23 -2.34
C TRP A 91 19.57 2.33 -3.55
N LEU A 92 19.82 1.59 -4.65
CA LEU A 92 18.90 1.53 -5.79
C LEU A 92 17.63 0.71 -5.48
N ALA A 93 17.74 -0.37 -4.70
CA ALA A 93 16.59 -1.18 -4.31
C ALA A 93 15.71 -0.52 -3.22
N VAL A 94 16.27 0.35 -2.38
CA VAL A 94 15.54 1.06 -1.32
C VAL A 94 14.92 2.38 -1.82
N LYS A 95 15.48 3.00 -2.86
CA LYS A 95 14.93 4.26 -3.40
C LYS A 95 13.53 4.13 -3.99
N GLY A 96 13.20 3.00 -4.64
CA GLY A 96 11.86 2.76 -5.19
C GLY A 96 10.79 2.65 -4.11
N PRO A 97 10.89 1.69 -3.17
CA PRO A 97 9.90 1.50 -2.12
C PRO A 97 9.77 2.69 -1.17
N VAL A 98 10.88 3.33 -0.80
CA VAL A 98 10.86 4.49 0.13
C VAL A 98 10.40 5.76 -0.58
N GLY A 99 10.81 5.98 -1.82
CA GLY A 99 10.35 7.12 -2.63
C GLY A 99 8.84 7.07 -2.84
N ASP A 100 8.31 5.91 -3.21
CA ASP A 100 6.87 5.69 -3.39
C ASP A 100 6.08 5.89 -2.10
N VAL A 101 6.59 5.47 -0.95
CA VAL A 101 5.94 5.67 0.36
C VAL A 101 5.98 7.14 0.77
N VAL A 102 7.09 7.84 0.51
CA VAL A 102 7.20 9.28 0.77
C VAL A 102 6.25 10.06 -0.15
N ASP A 103 6.20 9.76 -1.44
CA ASP A 103 5.30 10.42 -2.37
C ASP A 103 3.83 10.12 -2.03
N ALA A 104 3.50 8.88 -1.66
CA ALA A 104 2.17 8.51 -1.19
C ALA A 104 1.77 9.26 0.10
N SER A 105 2.71 9.46 1.02
CA SER A 105 2.45 10.23 2.26
C SER A 105 2.19 11.73 2.00
N LYS A 106 2.62 12.21 0.84
CA LYS A 106 2.49 13.58 0.36
C LYS A 106 1.30 13.80 -0.56
N THR A 107 0.63 12.73 -1.00
CA THR A 107 -0.59 12.83 -1.81
C THR A 107 -1.72 13.45 -1.00
N ARG A 108 -2.42 14.41 -1.60
CA ARG A 108 -3.62 15.05 -1.08
C ARG A 108 -4.66 15.11 -2.18
N LEU A 109 -5.92 14.86 -1.82
CA LEU A 109 -7.04 15.13 -2.69
C LEU A 109 -7.64 16.48 -2.32
N VAL A 110 -7.86 17.32 -3.33
CA VAL A 110 -8.40 18.67 -3.15
C VAL A 110 -9.62 18.90 -4.01
N ALA A 111 -10.50 19.81 -3.57
CA ALA A 111 -11.57 20.34 -4.39
C ALA A 111 -11.13 21.69 -4.98
N PRO A 112 -10.65 21.74 -6.25
CA PRO A 112 -10.25 22.99 -6.87
C PRO A 112 -11.44 23.96 -7.03
N ALA A 113 -11.17 25.23 -7.35
CA ALA A 113 -12.23 26.21 -7.65
C ALA A 113 -12.97 25.86 -8.97
N THR A 114 -12.25 25.25 -9.91
CA THR A 114 -12.76 24.78 -11.19
C THR A 114 -12.24 23.39 -11.49
N LEU A 115 -13.04 22.56 -12.15
CA LEU A 115 -12.67 21.22 -12.56
C LEU A 115 -12.93 21.01 -14.05
N ALA A 116 -11.87 20.77 -14.84
CA ALA A 116 -11.94 20.69 -16.30
C ALA A 116 -12.75 21.85 -16.93
N GLY A 117 -12.55 23.08 -16.42
CA GLY A 117 -13.25 24.29 -16.87
C GLY A 117 -14.63 24.52 -16.24
N ARG A 118 -15.16 23.55 -15.48
CA ARG A 118 -16.46 23.68 -14.80
C ARG A 118 -16.30 24.38 -13.45
N PRO A 119 -17.13 25.37 -13.10
CA PRO A 119 -17.10 25.99 -11.79
C PRO A 119 -17.61 25.02 -10.72
N LYS A 120 -17.10 25.15 -9.49
CA LYS A 120 -17.67 24.43 -8.35
C LYS A 120 -19.12 24.86 -8.11
N VAL A 121 -20.00 23.89 -7.86
CA VAL A 121 -21.42 24.13 -7.61
C VAL A 121 -21.64 24.82 -6.27
N THR A 122 -22.56 25.78 -6.25
CA THR A 122 -22.94 26.56 -5.06
C THR A 122 -24.34 26.25 -4.55
N ASP A 123 -25.06 25.36 -5.22
CA ASP A 123 -26.36 24.86 -4.77
C ASP A 123 -26.24 24.13 -3.42
N ALA A 124 -27.12 24.48 -2.48
CA ALA A 124 -27.02 24.02 -1.10
C ALA A 124 -27.30 22.51 -0.94
N GLU A 125 -28.17 21.94 -1.79
CA GLU A 125 -28.51 20.52 -1.73
C GLU A 125 -27.35 19.66 -2.22
N LEU A 126 -26.76 20.04 -3.36
CA LEU A 126 -25.58 19.35 -3.89
C LEU A 126 -24.36 19.50 -2.97
N GLN A 127 -24.20 20.65 -2.29
CA GLN A 127 -23.18 20.80 -1.26
C GLN A 127 -23.43 19.89 -0.05
N ALA A 128 -24.66 19.83 0.44
CA ALA A 128 -25.01 18.96 1.56
C ALA A 128 -24.77 17.47 1.24
N ALA A 129 -25.09 17.06 0.00
CA ALA A 129 -24.83 15.71 -0.49
C ALA A 129 -23.31 15.41 -0.55
N ALA A 130 -22.51 16.33 -1.08
CA ALA A 130 -21.06 16.18 -1.10
C ALA A 130 -20.48 16.08 0.32
N ASP A 131 -20.95 16.93 1.24
CA ASP A 131 -20.50 16.91 2.64
C ASP A 131 -20.92 15.61 3.35
N GLN A 132 -22.09 15.06 3.03
CA GLN A 132 -22.52 13.76 3.56
C GLN A 132 -21.61 12.65 3.08
N LEU A 133 -21.31 12.60 1.78
CA LEU A 133 -20.39 11.61 1.22
C LEU A 133 -19.00 11.69 1.87
N VAL A 134 -18.49 12.91 2.09
CA VAL A 134 -17.25 13.11 2.84
C VAL A 134 -17.37 12.54 4.25
N ARG A 135 -18.43 12.85 5.00
CA ARG A 135 -18.63 12.33 6.35
C ARG A 135 -18.66 10.80 6.39
N GLU A 136 -19.35 10.17 5.44
CA GLU A 136 -19.42 8.72 5.32
C GLU A 136 -18.03 8.11 5.05
N MET A 137 -17.26 8.69 4.11
CA MET A 137 -15.89 8.25 3.85
C MET A 137 -15.00 8.37 5.10
N LYS A 138 -15.04 9.52 5.79
CA LYS A 138 -14.29 9.74 7.05
C LYS A 138 -14.62 8.73 8.14
N SER A 139 -15.87 8.29 8.21
CA SER A 139 -16.30 7.29 9.20
C SER A 139 -15.77 5.88 8.91
N SER A 140 -15.39 5.62 7.66
CA SER A 140 -15.00 4.29 7.17
C SER A 140 -13.49 4.08 7.03
N VAL A 141 -12.70 5.17 6.94
CA VAL A 141 -11.25 5.12 6.72
C VAL A 141 -10.49 5.49 7.99
N GLN A 142 -9.65 4.57 8.47
CA GLN A 142 -8.68 4.86 9.52
C GLN A 142 -7.37 5.34 8.87
N ASN A 143 -6.80 6.45 9.36
CA ASN A 143 -5.53 7.05 8.88
C ASN A 143 -5.59 7.78 7.52
N GLU A 144 -6.73 8.38 7.17
CA GLU A 144 -6.80 9.32 6.05
C GLU A 144 -5.96 10.59 6.32
N THR A 145 -5.36 11.14 5.26
CA THR A 145 -4.62 12.41 5.29
C THR A 145 -5.41 13.56 4.67
N SER A 146 -6.38 13.25 3.80
CA SER A 146 -7.38 14.18 3.29
C SER A 146 -8.58 13.43 2.73
N THR A 147 -9.72 14.10 2.64
CA THR A 147 -10.93 13.62 1.98
C THR A 147 -11.53 14.75 1.16
N VAL A 148 -12.12 14.41 0.02
CA VAL A 148 -12.75 15.35 -0.89
C VAL A 148 -14.12 14.86 -1.30
N GLY A 149 -15.06 15.79 -1.40
CA GLY A 149 -16.36 15.61 -2.04
C GLY A 149 -16.78 16.96 -2.61
N ALA A 150 -17.14 17.01 -3.89
CA ALA A 150 -17.58 18.25 -4.52
C ALA A 150 -18.33 17.98 -5.83
N PHE A 151 -19.24 18.89 -6.17
CA PHE A 151 -19.89 18.96 -7.47
C PHE A 151 -19.36 20.14 -8.28
N TYR A 152 -19.29 19.97 -9.60
CA TYR A 152 -18.86 20.97 -10.56
C TYR A 152 -19.79 21.00 -11.77
N GLY A 153 -19.95 22.18 -12.34
CA GLY A 153 -20.73 22.42 -13.55
C GLY A 153 -22.10 23.04 -13.29
N ASP A 154 -23.04 22.74 -14.17
CA ASP A 154 -24.38 23.32 -14.20
C ASP A 154 -25.40 22.20 -14.49
N PRO A 155 -26.16 21.74 -13.46
CA PRO A 155 -27.13 20.67 -13.63
C PRO A 155 -28.25 21.03 -14.62
N THR A 156 -28.56 22.31 -14.80
CA THR A 156 -29.60 22.78 -15.76
C THR A 156 -29.16 22.59 -17.21
N LYS A 157 -27.86 22.43 -17.46
CA LYS A 157 -27.26 22.20 -18.77
C LYS A 157 -26.84 20.73 -18.97
N GLN A 158 -27.21 19.83 -18.07
CA GLN A 158 -26.78 18.44 -18.09
C GLN A 158 -25.25 18.28 -18.12
N ASP A 159 -24.55 19.21 -17.45
CA ASP A 159 -23.10 19.19 -17.33
C ASP A 159 -22.75 19.23 -15.84
N LEU A 160 -22.84 18.08 -15.19
CA LEU A 160 -22.60 17.94 -13.75
C LEU A 160 -21.59 16.83 -13.50
N VAL A 161 -20.55 17.15 -12.73
CA VAL A 161 -19.50 16.22 -12.35
C VAL A 161 -19.37 16.20 -10.83
N MET A 162 -19.42 15.02 -10.23
CA MET A 162 -19.07 14.81 -8.83
C MET A 162 -17.68 14.20 -8.75
N ILE A 163 -16.88 14.67 -7.80
CA ILE A 163 -15.67 13.98 -7.36
C ILE A 163 -15.84 13.57 -5.91
N ALA A 164 -15.27 12.41 -5.56
CA ALA A 164 -15.19 11.95 -4.19
C ALA A 164 -13.92 11.12 -4.01
N GLY A 165 -13.32 11.16 -2.82
CA GLY A 165 -12.20 10.29 -2.52
C GLY A 165 -11.50 10.62 -1.21
N ALA A 166 -10.51 9.81 -0.90
CA ALA A 166 -9.63 9.98 0.25
C ALA A 166 -8.16 9.78 -0.16
N SER A 167 -7.25 10.49 0.51
CA SER A 167 -5.82 10.19 0.49
C SER A 167 -5.39 9.51 1.78
N GLY A 168 -4.46 8.57 1.67
CA GLY A 168 -3.97 7.74 2.77
C GLY A 168 -3.02 6.67 2.22
N LEU A 169 -2.17 6.10 3.08
CA LEU A 169 -1.26 5.05 2.64
C LEU A 169 -2.04 3.76 2.32
N MET A 170 -1.96 3.32 1.07
CA MET A 170 -2.61 2.12 0.57
C MET A 170 -1.57 1.05 0.28
N SER A 171 -1.67 -0.06 1.01
CA SER A 171 -0.76 -1.20 0.84
C SER A 171 -1.06 -1.99 -0.43
N ASP A 172 -2.34 -2.04 -0.83
CA ASP A 172 -2.80 -2.72 -2.04
C ASP A 172 -3.85 -1.85 -2.77
N PRO A 173 -3.40 -0.88 -3.59
CA PRO A 173 -4.30 0.04 -4.28
C PRO A 173 -5.34 -0.67 -5.15
N LYS A 174 -4.95 -1.77 -5.80
CA LYS A 174 -5.85 -2.54 -6.65
C LYS A 174 -6.99 -3.14 -5.83
N LYS A 175 -6.68 -3.76 -4.70
CA LYS A 175 -7.71 -4.35 -3.82
C LYS A 175 -8.65 -3.30 -3.23
N GLU A 176 -8.13 -2.14 -2.83
CA GLU A 176 -8.95 -1.03 -2.34
C GLU A 176 -9.87 -0.50 -3.45
N MET A 177 -9.36 -0.35 -4.67
CA MET A 177 -10.16 0.02 -5.85
C MET A 177 -11.27 -1.00 -6.13
N ASP A 178 -10.93 -2.29 -6.20
CA ASP A 178 -11.89 -3.37 -6.48
C ASP A 178 -12.98 -3.44 -5.40
N THR A 179 -12.62 -3.19 -4.14
CA THR A 179 -13.57 -3.11 -3.02
C THR A 179 -14.50 -1.89 -3.15
N ALA A 180 -13.95 -0.73 -3.50
CA ALA A 180 -14.74 0.48 -3.72
C ALA A 180 -15.70 0.31 -4.90
N ILE A 181 -15.23 -0.25 -6.02
CA ILE A 181 -16.04 -0.58 -7.19
C ILE A 181 -17.19 -1.52 -6.79
N SER A 182 -16.90 -2.57 -6.02
CA SER A 182 -17.95 -3.51 -5.58
C SER A 182 -19.05 -2.82 -4.76
N LYS A 183 -18.73 -1.83 -3.94
CA LYS A 183 -19.72 -1.03 -3.20
C LYS A 183 -20.50 -0.13 -4.15
N LEU A 184 -19.81 0.59 -5.03
CA LEU A 184 -20.43 1.51 -6.00
C LEU A 184 -21.36 0.80 -6.98
N SER A 185 -21.02 -0.41 -7.43
CA SER A 185 -21.90 -1.20 -8.30
C SER A 185 -23.25 -1.49 -7.65
N SER A 186 -23.32 -1.57 -6.32
CA SER A 186 -24.58 -1.77 -5.59
C SER A 186 -25.43 -0.50 -5.47
N GLU A 187 -24.80 0.68 -5.43
CA GLU A 187 -25.49 1.97 -5.20
C GLU A 187 -25.81 2.71 -6.50
N LEU A 188 -24.87 2.73 -7.45
CA LEU A 188 -24.93 3.50 -8.70
C LEU A 188 -25.16 2.62 -9.94
N THR A 189 -25.49 1.33 -9.76
CA THR A 189 -25.67 0.35 -10.85
C THR A 189 -24.53 0.39 -11.86
N VAL A 190 -23.28 0.52 -11.38
CA VAL A 190 -22.11 0.62 -12.26
C VAL A 190 -21.83 -0.74 -12.88
N THR A 191 -21.71 -0.74 -14.20
CA THR A 191 -21.50 -1.90 -15.06
C THR A 191 -20.35 -1.62 -16.03
N ASN A 192 -19.84 -2.67 -16.68
CA ASN A 192 -18.82 -2.55 -17.72
C ASN A 192 -17.57 -1.76 -17.29
N LEU A 193 -17.15 -1.88 -16.02
CA LEU A 193 -15.89 -1.29 -15.60
C LEU A 193 -14.74 -1.97 -16.32
N VAL A 194 -14.01 -1.17 -17.09
CA VAL A 194 -12.82 -1.58 -17.84
C VAL A 194 -11.63 -0.76 -17.37
N ALA A 195 -10.47 -1.41 -17.33
CA ALA A 195 -9.21 -0.72 -17.04
C ALA A 195 -8.95 0.38 -18.09
N VAL A 196 -8.48 1.53 -17.62
CA VAL A 196 -8.12 2.68 -18.47
C VAL A 196 -6.73 3.18 -18.10
N ASP A 197 -6.18 4.09 -18.91
CA ASP A 197 -4.91 4.74 -18.59
C ASP A 197 -5.05 5.59 -17.31
N PRO A 198 -4.28 5.30 -16.24
CA PRO A 198 -4.31 6.07 -15.00
C PRO A 198 -3.67 7.46 -15.15
N GLY A 199 -2.95 7.72 -16.25
CA GLY A 199 -2.23 8.96 -16.49
C GLY A 199 -0.88 9.04 -15.74
N PRO A 200 -0.23 10.22 -15.71
CA PRO A 200 1.14 10.39 -15.21
C PRO A 200 1.29 10.16 -13.71
N LEU A 201 0.19 10.14 -12.95
CA LEU A 201 0.18 9.83 -11.53
C LEU A 201 0.31 8.31 -11.28
N GLY A 202 0.12 7.46 -12.30
CA GLY A 202 0.23 6.01 -12.18
C GLY A 202 -0.83 5.41 -11.26
N GLY A 203 -0.58 4.19 -10.78
CA GLY A 203 -1.59 3.40 -10.07
C GLY A 203 -2.55 2.71 -11.03
N GLU A 204 -3.74 2.42 -10.54
CA GLU A 204 -4.81 1.73 -11.26
C GLU A 204 -5.95 2.71 -11.56
N ALA A 205 -6.61 2.52 -12.70
CA ALA A 205 -7.83 3.25 -13.02
C ALA A 205 -8.78 2.37 -13.83
N SER A 206 -10.07 2.50 -13.55
CA SER A 206 -11.13 1.85 -14.33
C SER A 206 -12.29 2.82 -14.57
N CYS A 207 -12.91 2.74 -15.75
CA CYS A 207 -14.14 3.48 -16.04
C CYS A 207 -15.24 2.54 -16.51
N GLY A 208 -16.50 2.87 -16.20
CA GLY A 208 -17.68 2.11 -16.60
C GLY A 208 -18.94 2.97 -16.61
N ASP A 209 -20.02 2.37 -17.09
CA ASP A 209 -21.33 3.02 -17.19
C ASP A 209 -22.14 2.74 -15.92
N GLY A 210 -22.70 3.78 -15.32
CA GLY A 210 -23.63 3.69 -14.21
C GLY A 210 -24.95 4.34 -14.52
N LYS A 211 -25.89 4.21 -13.59
CA LYS A 211 -27.17 4.92 -13.62
C LYS A 211 -27.58 5.27 -12.20
N ALA A 212 -27.92 6.54 -11.98
CA ALA A 212 -28.67 6.97 -10.82
C ALA A 212 -30.09 7.27 -11.28
N GLU A 213 -31.06 6.52 -10.77
CA GLU A 213 -32.45 6.55 -11.22
C GLU A 213 -32.56 6.33 -12.75
N SER A 214 -32.81 7.39 -13.52
CA SER A 214 -32.89 7.39 -14.99
C SER A 214 -31.78 8.23 -15.65
N VAL A 215 -30.83 8.75 -14.88
CA VAL A 215 -29.73 9.58 -15.38
C VAL A 215 -28.53 8.68 -15.70
N PRO A 216 -28.04 8.65 -16.96
CA PRO A 216 -26.84 7.89 -17.30
C PRO A 216 -25.61 8.54 -16.66
N LEU A 217 -24.71 7.71 -16.14
CA LEU A 217 -23.49 8.14 -15.47
C LEU A 217 -22.27 7.54 -16.16
N GLY A 218 -21.26 8.36 -16.41
CA GLY A 218 -19.91 7.89 -16.70
C GLY A 218 -19.13 7.90 -15.40
N VAL A 219 -18.69 6.74 -14.93
CA VAL A 219 -17.99 6.60 -13.65
C VAL A 219 -16.55 6.19 -13.92
N CYS A 220 -15.59 6.90 -13.34
CA CYS A 220 -14.19 6.50 -13.32
C CYS A 220 -13.70 6.42 -11.88
N VAL A 221 -12.97 5.37 -11.54
CA VAL A 221 -12.39 5.14 -10.22
C VAL A 221 -10.88 4.98 -10.40
N TRP A 222 -10.10 5.51 -9.48
CA TRP A 222 -8.65 5.33 -9.46
C TRP A 222 -8.15 4.98 -8.07
N ALA A 223 -7.04 4.25 -8.01
CA ALA A 223 -6.29 4.05 -6.79
C ALA A 223 -4.79 4.03 -7.04
N ASP A 224 -4.04 4.65 -6.16
CA ASP A 224 -2.58 4.59 -6.10
C ASP A 224 -2.15 4.39 -4.64
N LYS A 225 -0.85 4.41 -4.37
CA LYS A 225 -0.32 4.16 -3.01
C LYS A 225 -0.72 5.23 -1.99
N GLY A 226 -1.17 6.40 -2.44
CA GLY A 226 -1.52 7.56 -1.61
C GLY A 226 -2.97 8.02 -1.75
N SER A 227 -3.76 7.52 -2.70
CA SER A 227 -5.15 7.94 -2.89
C SER A 227 -6.07 6.92 -3.52
N LEU A 228 -7.36 7.04 -3.21
CA LEU A 228 -8.48 6.36 -3.84
C LEU A 228 -9.54 7.41 -4.09
N GLY A 229 -10.05 7.47 -5.31
CA GLY A 229 -11.14 8.38 -5.61
C GLY A 229 -11.95 7.94 -6.81
N MET A 230 -13.01 8.71 -7.04
CA MET A 230 -13.90 8.53 -8.17
C MET A 230 -14.35 9.87 -8.75
N VAL A 231 -14.69 9.80 -10.03
CA VAL A 231 -15.33 10.83 -10.82
C VAL A 231 -16.64 10.26 -11.32
N VAL A 232 -17.76 10.91 -11.02
CA VAL A 232 -19.08 10.56 -11.53
C VAL A 232 -19.54 11.70 -12.41
N MET A 233 -19.65 11.45 -13.71
CA MET A 233 -20.15 12.41 -14.69
C MET A 233 -21.61 12.09 -15.01
N TYR A 234 -22.50 12.98 -14.63
CA TYR A 234 -23.92 12.85 -14.93
C TYR A 234 -24.18 13.18 -16.40
N PHE A 235 -25.16 12.49 -16.99
CA PHE A 235 -25.55 12.65 -18.39
C PHE A 235 -24.43 12.28 -19.39
N LYS A 236 -23.46 11.46 -18.96
CA LYS A 236 -22.33 11.01 -19.77
C LYS A 236 -22.21 9.48 -19.79
N SER A 237 -21.54 8.94 -20.81
CA SER A 237 -21.12 7.53 -20.85
C SER A 237 -19.73 7.32 -20.23
N ALA A 238 -19.35 6.06 -20.03
CA ALA A 238 -18.01 5.67 -19.62
C ALA A 238 -16.91 6.22 -20.56
N GLU A 239 -17.12 6.20 -21.88
CA GLU A 239 -16.15 6.69 -22.85
C GLU A 239 -15.96 8.20 -22.75
N GLN A 240 -17.04 8.94 -22.52
CA GLN A 240 -16.98 10.38 -22.30
C GLN A 240 -16.26 10.70 -20.99
N ALA A 241 -16.55 9.95 -19.92
CA ALA A 241 -15.84 10.11 -18.65
C ALA A 241 -14.35 9.80 -18.77
N LYS A 242 -14.00 8.70 -19.47
CA LYS A 242 -12.61 8.32 -19.76
C LYS A 242 -11.84 9.42 -20.49
N ALA A 243 -12.47 10.13 -21.44
CA ALA A 243 -11.81 11.18 -22.21
C ALA A 243 -11.36 12.38 -21.35
N GLU A 244 -12.07 12.64 -20.24
CA GLU A 244 -11.78 13.76 -19.34
C GLU A 244 -11.05 13.33 -18.04
N PHE A 245 -11.05 12.03 -17.75
CA PHE A 245 -10.59 11.45 -16.49
C PHE A 245 -9.17 11.89 -16.08
N VAL A 246 -8.18 11.77 -16.95
CA VAL A 246 -6.78 12.09 -16.62
C VAL A 246 -6.63 13.58 -16.26
N THR A 247 -7.32 14.47 -16.98
CA THR A 247 -7.33 15.90 -16.69
C THR A 247 -7.96 16.18 -15.33
N ILE A 248 -9.09 15.55 -15.03
CA ILE A 248 -9.79 15.72 -13.76
C ILE A 248 -8.94 15.21 -12.60
N ARG A 249 -8.43 13.98 -12.70
CA ARG A 249 -7.57 13.39 -11.67
C ARG A 249 -6.36 14.27 -11.39
N GLY A 250 -5.70 14.79 -12.44
CA GLY A 250 -4.54 15.69 -12.29
C GLY A 250 -4.84 17.02 -11.60
N GLN A 251 -6.10 17.45 -11.54
CA GLN A 251 -6.52 18.65 -10.80
C GLN A 251 -6.93 18.35 -9.35
N VAL A 252 -7.39 17.12 -9.10
CA VAL A 252 -7.88 16.67 -7.79
C VAL A 252 -6.76 16.09 -6.94
N GLU A 253 -5.90 15.25 -7.50
CA GLU A 253 -4.80 14.59 -6.80
C GLU A 253 -3.51 15.41 -6.93
N GLN A 254 -3.02 15.92 -5.80
CA GLN A 254 -1.80 16.73 -5.73
C GLN A 254 -0.76 16.03 -4.86
N ARG A 255 0.51 16.10 -5.26
CA ARG A 255 1.66 15.62 -4.48
C ARG A 255 2.41 16.82 -3.92
N SER A 256 2.55 16.91 -2.59
CA SER A 256 3.15 18.05 -1.88
C SER A 256 4.44 17.68 -1.15
#